data_AF-A0A9C9TAJ4-F1
#
_entry.id   AF-A0A9C9TAJ4-F1
#
_cell.length_a   1.000
_cell.length_b   1.000
_cell.length_c   1.000
_cell.angle_alpha   90.00
_cell.angle_beta   90.00
_cell.angle_gamma   90.00
#
_symmetry.space_group_name_H-M   'P 1'
#
loop_
_entity.id
_entity.type
_entity.pdbx_description
1 polymer ?
#
loop_
_entity_poly.entity_id
_entity_poly.type
_entity_poly.pdbx_seq_one_letter_code
_entity_poly.pdbx_strand_id
1 'polypeptide(L)'
;FVEQRTRKAHLGDPVMNERGKVIGQVTSCAVATDGYFTGQAVIDSKFTKKDSTIYIYQGSPQNISKAPAELTTGDQVILPSPAVILSRYMVFGRPK
;
A
#
# COMPACT_ATOMS: atom_id res chain seq x y z
N PHE A 1 3.57 5.54 2.98
CA PHE A 1 2.69 4.96 4.01
C PHE A 1 2.36 6.05 5.02
N VAL A 2 1.23 5.94 5.73
CA VAL A 2 0.81 6.95 6.73
C VAL A 2 1.37 6.70 8.13
N GLU A 3 2.00 5.55 8.35
CA GLU A 3 2.63 5.15 9.60
C GLU A 3 4.11 4.79 9.38
N GLN A 4 4.95 5.03 10.39
CA GLN A 4 6.39 4.72 10.36
C GLN A 4 6.67 3.25 10.68
N ARG A 5 5.86 2.62 11.54
CA ARG A 5 6.05 1.23 12.01
C ARG A 5 5.32 0.21 11.14
N THR A 6 5.32 0.45 9.84
CA THR A 6 4.65 -0.39 8.86
C THR A 6 5.62 -1.42 8.27
N ARG A 7 5.11 -2.57 7.82
CA ARG A 7 5.94 -3.56 7.11
C ARG A 7 6.39 -3.01 5.76
N LYS A 8 7.63 -3.30 5.37
CA LYS A 8 8.15 -2.95 4.04
C LYS A 8 7.33 -3.67 2.96
N ALA A 9 6.86 -2.93 1.97
CA ALA A 9 6.26 -3.52 0.78
C ALA A 9 7.33 -4.08 -0.16
N HIS A 10 7.01 -5.20 -0.81
CA HIS A 10 7.87 -5.92 -1.73
C HIS A 10 7.38 -5.78 -3.17
N LEU A 11 8.26 -6.11 -4.11
CA LEU A 11 7.89 -6.20 -5.52
C LEU A 11 6.76 -7.21 -5.69
N GLY A 12 5.67 -6.79 -6.35
CA GLY A 12 4.49 -7.62 -6.61
C GLY A 12 3.40 -7.53 -5.55
N ASP A 13 3.63 -6.85 -4.42
CA ASP A 13 2.58 -6.66 -3.41
C ASP A 13 1.36 -5.96 -4.04
N PRO A 14 0.13 -6.48 -3.85
CA PRO A 14 -1.05 -5.97 -4.51
C PRO A 14 -1.47 -4.64 -3.88
N VAL A 15 -1.84 -3.71 -4.76
CA VAL A 15 -2.38 -2.39 -4.40
C VAL A 15 -3.89 -2.42 -4.60
N MET A 16 -4.62 -1.97 -3.59
CA MET A 16 -6.08 -1.98 -3.57
C MET A 16 -6.67 -0.58 -3.37
N ASN A 17 -7.89 -0.40 -3.86
CA ASN A 17 -8.72 0.75 -3.49
C ASN A 17 -9.46 0.50 -2.16
N GLU A 18 -10.20 1.51 -1.70
CA GLU A 18 -11.03 1.45 -0.49
C GLU A 18 -12.11 0.35 -0.49
N ARG A 19 -12.47 -0.17 -1.67
CA ARG A 19 -13.46 -1.26 -1.82
C ARG A 19 -12.80 -2.65 -1.86
N GLY A 20 -11.49 -2.75 -1.63
CA GLY A 20 -10.75 -4.01 -1.70
C GLY A 20 -10.51 -4.52 -3.13
N LYS A 21 -10.76 -3.70 -4.16
CA LYS A 21 -10.43 -4.07 -5.54
C LYS A 21 -8.93 -3.93 -5.76
N VAL A 22 -8.28 -4.97 -6.28
CA VAL A 22 -6.89 -4.88 -6.77
C VAL A 22 -6.85 -3.96 -7.99
N ILE A 23 -6.10 -2.87 -7.87
CA ILE A 23 -5.94 -1.83 -8.89
C ILE A 23 -4.52 -1.77 -9.46
N GLY A 24 -3.60 -2.59 -8.93
CA GLY A 24 -2.22 -2.62 -9.40
C GLY A 24 -1.28 -3.36 -8.46
N GLN A 25 0.01 -3.08 -8.58
CA GLN A 25 1.07 -3.77 -7.85
C GLN A 25 2.27 -2.86 -7.55
N VAL A 26 2.92 -3.10 -6.42
CA VAL A 26 4.15 -2.41 -6.00
C VAL A 26 5.33 -2.84 -6.88
N THR A 27 6.15 -1.88 -7.30
CA THR A 27 7.39 -2.13 -8.05
C THR A 27 8.63 -1.96 -7.17
N SER A 28 8.61 -1.04 -6.23
CA SER A 28 9.73 -0.79 -5.31
C SER A 28 9.27 -0.05 -4.06
N CYS A 29 9.98 -0.23 -2.95
CA CYS A 29 9.72 0.47 -1.69
C CYS A 29 11.02 0.63 -0.90
N ALA A 30 11.22 1.81 -0.31
CA ALA A 30 12.37 2.16 0.51
C ALA A 30 11.92 2.98 1.72
N VAL A 31 12.74 2.96 2.77
CA VAL A 31 12.55 3.84 3.92
C VAL A 31 13.12 5.22 3.57
N ALA A 32 12.35 6.28 3.83
CA ALA A 32 12.78 7.64 3.71
C ALA A 32 13.45 8.11 5.02
N THR A 33 14.18 9.23 4.97
CA THR A 33 14.93 9.78 6.11
C THR A 33 14.04 10.20 7.30
N ASP A 34 12.76 10.46 7.04
CA ASP A 34 11.74 10.76 8.05
C ASP A 34 11.14 9.50 8.71
N GLY A 35 11.64 8.31 8.36
CA GLY A 35 11.21 7.03 8.93
C GLY A 35 9.95 6.44 8.29
N TYR A 36 9.38 7.09 7.27
CA TYR A 36 8.24 6.55 6.53
C TYR A 36 8.70 5.69 5.36
N PHE A 37 7.92 4.66 5.03
CA PHE A 37 8.11 3.95 3.78
C PHE A 37 7.50 4.72 2.60
N THR A 38 8.28 4.88 1.54
CA THR A 38 7.88 5.45 0.26
C THR A 38 8.25 4.48 -0.85
N GLY A 39 7.37 4.34 -1.85
CA GLY A 39 7.57 3.39 -2.93
C GLY A 39 6.96 3.83 -4.24
N GLN A 40 7.13 2.99 -5.25
CA GLN A 40 6.48 3.12 -6.55
C GLN A 40 5.56 1.92 -6.77
N ALA A 41 4.44 2.19 -7.44
CA ALA A 41 3.48 1.18 -7.85
C ALA A 41 2.96 1.51 -9.25
N VAL A 42 2.62 0.47 -10.00
CA VAL A 42 1.88 0.59 -11.25
C VAL A 42 0.42 0.28 -10.94
N ILE A 43 -0.46 1.25 -11.19
CA ILE A 43 -1.90 1.15 -10.92
C ILE A 43 -2.71 1.62 -12.13
N ASP A 44 -3.98 1.22 -12.21
CA ASP A 44 -4.93 1.71 -13.21
C ASP A 44 -5.03 3.25 -13.14
N SER A 45 -4.93 3.90 -14.31
CA SER A 45 -4.91 5.37 -14.45
C SER A 45 -6.10 6.06 -13.79
N LYS A 46 -7.25 5.38 -13.72
CA LYS A 46 -8.47 5.87 -13.05
C LYS A 46 -8.28 6.14 -11.56
N PHE A 47 -7.29 5.52 -10.93
CA PHE A 47 -7.00 5.62 -9.50
C PHE A 47 -5.72 6.42 -9.19
N THR A 48 -5.16 7.15 -10.16
CA THR A 48 -3.91 7.91 -10.00
C THR A 48 -4.09 9.30 -9.35
N LYS A 49 -5.27 9.59 -8.82
CA LYS A 49 -5.57 10.89 -8.19
C LYS A 49 -4.63 11.13 -7.01
N LYS A 50 -3.91 12.25 -7.03
CA LYS A 50 -3.07 12.70 -5.92
C LYS A 50 -3.89 12.80 -4.63
N ASP A 51 -3.25 12.48 -3.51
CA ASP A 51 -3.82 12.53 -2.16
C ASP A 51 -4.96 11.52 -1.92
N SER A 52 -5.18 10.60 -2.87
CA SER A 52 -6.08 9.47 -2.65
C SER A 52 -5.42 8.39 -1.78
N THR A 53 -6.24 7.74 -0.96
CA THR A 53 -5.81 6.64 -0.10
C THR A 53 -5.90 5.32 -0.87
N ILE A 54 -4.82 4.57 -0.84
CA ILE A 54 -4.71 3.21 -1.35
C ILE A 54 -4.27 2.28 -0.23
N TYR A 55 -4.52 0.99 -0.43
CA TYR A 55 -4.20 -0.06 0.55
C TYR A 55 -3.21 -1.02 -0.07
N ILE A 56 -2.20 -1.44 0.70
CA ILE A 56 -1.15 -2.33 0.22
C ILE A 56 -1.05 -3.52 1.17
N TYR A 57 -1.21 -4.73 0.64
CA TYR A 57 -0.91 -5.95 1.40
C TYR A 57 0.58 -6.22 1.35
N GLN A 58 1.26 -6.02 2.48
CA GLN A 58 2.71 -6.23 2.53
C GLN A 58 3.06 -7.70 2.70
N GLY A 59 3.91 -8.22 1.80
CA GLY A 59 4.42 -9.59 1.88
C GLY A 59 3.64 -10.61 1.05
N SER A 60 2.92 -10.17 0.00
CA SER A 60 2.19 -11.02 -0.95
C SER A 60 2.98 -11.05 -2.26
N PRO A 61 3.67 -12.16 -2.55
CA PRO A 61 2.99 -13.43 -2.86
C PRO A 61 3.31 -14.62 -1.93
N GLN A 62 4.18 -14.45 -0.92
CA GLN A 62 4.62 -15.57 -0.06
C GLN A 62 3.80 -15.77 1.22
N ASN A 63 3.11 -14.76 1.73
CA ASN A 63 2.31 -14.88 2.97
C ASN A 63 0.82 -14.92 2.63
N ILE A 64 0.31 -16.12 2.35
CA ILE A 64 -1.11 -16.36 2.12
C ILE A 64 -1.79 -16.35 3.50
N SER A 65 -2.44 -15.23 3.84
CA SER A 65 -3.38 -15.19 4.96
C SER A 65 -4.51 -16.20 4.71
N LYS A 66 -5.08 -16.77 5.78
CA LYS A 66 -6.27 -17.63 5.68
C LYS A 66 -7.35 -16.95 4.85
N ALA A 67 -8.05 -17.73 4.02
CA ALA A 67 -9.15 -17.21 3.22
C ALA A 67 -10.26 -16.68 4.15
N PRO A 68 -10.94 -15.58 3.79
CA PRO A 68 -11.98 -15.01 4.65
C PRO A 68 -13.09 -16.00 5.07
N ALA A 69 -13.38 -16.99 4.23
CA ALA A 69 -14.37 -18.04 4.50
C ALA A 69 -13.94 -19.05 5.59
N GLU A 70 -12.64 -19.14 5.88
CA GLU A 70 -12.07 -20.12 6.83
C GLU A 70 -11.74 -19.49 8.19
N LEU A 71 -12.03 -18.20 8.38
CA LEU A 71 -11.70 -17.48 9.59
C LEU A 71 -12.62 -17.86 10.75
N THR A 72 -12.00 -18.16 11.88
CA THR A 72 -12.69 -18.43 13.14
C THR A 72 -12.37 -17.34 14.17
N THR A 73 -13.20 -17.24 15.21
CA THR A 73 -13.00 -16.24 16.26
C THR A 73 -11.66 -16.48 16.96
N GLY A 74 -10.78 -15.47 16.93
CA GLY A 74 -9.43 -15.56 17.49
C GLY A 74 -8.32 -15.68 16.43
N ASP A 75 -8.66 -15.95 15.16
CA ASP A 75 -7.68 -15.95 14.08
C ASP A 75 -7.13 -14.55 13.79
N GLN A 76 -5.82 -14.47 13.51
CA GLN A 76 -5.14 -13.24 13.10
C GLN A 76 -4.86 -13.26 11.60
N VAL A 77 -5.20 -12.16 10.94
CA VAL A 77 -4.91 -11.94 9.52
C VAL A 77 -4.06 -10.70 9.33
N ILE A 78 -3.32 -10.66 8.23
CA ILE A 78 -2.57 -9.46 7.85
C ILE A 78 -3.58 -8.45 7.31
N LEU A 79 -3.66 -7.29 7.96
CA LEU A 79 -4.43 -6.16 7.44
C LEU A 79 -3.57 -5.39 6.43
N PRO A 80 -4.17 -4.89 5.33
CA PRO A 80 -3.45 -4.04 4.41
C PRO A 80 -3.16 -2.69 5.07
N SER A 81 -1.97 -2.15 4.80
CA SER A 81 -1.62 -0.84 5.34
C SER A 81 -2.05 0.29 4.39
N PRO A 82 -2.54 1.42 4.92
CA PRO A 82 -2.85 2.59 4.12
C PRO A 82 -1.60 3.31 3.62
N ALA A 83 -1.68 3.78 2.38
CA ALA A 83 -0.71 4.65 1.73
C ALA A 83 -1.42 5.76 0.96
N VAL A 84 -0.72 6.88 0.75
CA VAL A 84 -1.24 8.05 0.02
C VAL A 84 -0.51 8.16 -1.30
N ILE A 85 -1.25 8.46 -2.37
CA ILE A 85 -0.66 8.73 -3.68
C ILE A 85 0.01 10.10 -3.68
N LEU A 86 1.34 10.09 -3.81
CA LEU A 86 2.13 11.29 -3.99
C LEU A 86 2.35 11.57 -5.48
N SER A 87 2.54 12.84 -5.82
CA SER A 87 3.01 13.22 -7.16
C SER A 87 4.42 12.68 -7.37
N ARG A 88 4.67 12.04 -8.51
CA ARG A 88 6.00 11.54 -8.89
C ARG A 88 7.01 12.67 -9.05
N TYR A 89 6.55 13.83 -9.49
CA TYR A 89 7.37 15.02 -9.68
C TYR A 89 7.20 15.94 -8.49
N MET A 90 8.32 16.48 -8.01
CA MET A 90 8.33 17.50 -6.97
C MET A 90 7.52 18.69 -7.44
N VAL A 91 6.38 18.93 -6.80
CA VAL A 91 5.60 20.15 -7.01
C VAL A 91 6.16 21.16 -6.04
N PHE A 92 6.76 22.25 -6.55
CA PHE A 92 7.26 23.33 -5.69
C PHE A 92 6.07 23.93 -4.91
N GLY A 93 6.18 23.90 -3.58
CA GLY A 93 5.14 24.35 -2.65
C GLY A 93 4.36 23.18 -2.03
N ARG A 94 4.68 22.84 -0.77
CA ARG A 94 3.79 22.01 0.05
C ARG A 94 2.53 22.85 0.36
N PRO A 95 1.30 22.38 0.11
CA PRO A 95 0.17 22.91 0.84
C PRO A 95 0.33 22.54 2.32
N LYS A 96 0.01 23.51 3.19
CA LYS A 96 0.06 23.37 4.65
C LYS A 96 -0.92 22.32 5.15
#